data_AF-A0A812YJC2-F1
#
_entry.id   AF-A0A812YJC2-F1
#
_cell.length_a   1.000
_cell.length_b   1.000
_cell.length_c   1.000
_cell.angle_alpha   90.00
_cell.angle_beta   90.00
_cell.angle_gamma   90.00
#
_symmetry.space_group_name_H-M   'P 1'
#
loop_
_entity.id
_entity.type
_entity.pdbx_description
1 polymer ?
#
loop_
_entity_poly.entity_id
_entity_poly.type
_entity_poly.pdbx_seq_one_letter_code
_entity_poly.pdbx_strand_id
1 'polypeptide(L)'
;AVHEELGPGSDEFFLGSFYRGLAETWIKKLSTMRANLVRFASCQTQWLRLAPLLRGGALPTGPSLTNLQKGDAIFQTLANEMAAAPQTRTCLEDVLGSCGDASNGHRIEQASKYFSEALRFIKADLEDLRRRCVRLLLLEDEELLLLWGSPALSVEQQEVIVSNSLPRLFPGCTKWSFARRGSAGGEKVRRLKSSNSELSRGGTGERRTVR
;
A
#
# COMPACT_ATOMS: atom_id res chain seq x y z
N ALA A 1 -23.21 21.10 69.82
CA ALA A 1 -23.47 21.84 68.57
C ALA A 1 -22.61 23.08 68.64
N VAL A 2 -21.62 23.30 67.79
CA VAL A 2 -21.66 23.23 66.33
C VAL A 2 -20.32 22.67 65.84
N HIS A 3 -20.35 21.59 65.05
CA HIS A 3 -19.22 21.26 64.19
C HIS A 3 -19.26 22.28 63.05
N GLU A 4 -18.35 23.25 63.05
CA GLU A 4 -18.06 24.01 61.84
C GLU A 4 -17.47 23.03 60.84
N GLU A 5 -18.29 22.61 59.88
CA GLU A 5 -17.79 22.02 58.65
C GLU A 5 -16.92 23.09 57.97
N LEU A 6 -15.61 22.98 58.15
CA LEU A 6 -14.61 23.60 57.29
C LEU A 6 -14.80 23.02 55.89
N GLY A 7 -15.76 23.59 55.15
CA GLY A 7 -15.82 23.44 53.71
C GLY A 7 -14.49 23.92 53.12
N PRO A 8 -14.09 23.36 51.97
CA PRO A 8 -12.79 23.67 51.36
C PRO A 8 -12.65 25.19 51.22
N GLY A 9 -11.54 25.71 51.76
CA GLY A 9 -11.26 27.15 51.73
C GLY A 9 -11.27 27.68 50.29
N SER A 10 -11.47 29.00 50.13
CA SER A 10 -11.49 29.66 48.80
C SER A 10 -10.30 29.29 47.91
N ASP A 11 -9.14 29.04 48.53
CA ASP A 11 -7.90 28.65 47.86
C ASP A 11 -7.93 27.19 47.36
N GLU A 12 -8.58 26.27 48.07
CA GLU A 12 -8.78 24.88 47.64
C GLU A 12 -9.78 24.78 46.48
N PHE A 13 -10.82 25.62 46.50
CA PHE A 13 -11.76 25.75 45.38
C PHE A 13 -11.08 26.36 44.13
N PHE A 14 -10.21 27.35 44.32
CA PHE A 14 -9.43 27.95 43.23
C PHE A 14 -8.38 26.98 42.65
N LEU A 15 -7.63 26.27 43.49
CA LEU A 15 -6.69 25.24 43.04
C LEU A 15 -7.42 24.09 42.35
N GLY A 16 -8.53 23.61 42.92
CA GLY A 16 -9.36 22.56 42.35
C GLY A 16 -9.94 22.93 40.98
N SER A 17 -10.41 24.16 40.80
CA SER A 17 -10.92 24.66 39.52
C SER A 17 -9.80 24.92 38.50
N PHE A 18 -8.64 25.43 38.92
CA PHE A 18 -7.46 25.59 38.06
C PHE A 18 -6.93 24.26 37.53
N TYR A 19 -6.70 23.27 38.41
CA TYR A 19 -6.26 21.94 38.01
C TYR A 19 -7.31 21.20 37.18
N ARG A 20 -8.61 21.41 37.45
CA ARG A 20 -9.69 20.90 36.59
C ARG A 20 -9.62 21.48 35.18
N GLY A 21 -9.44 22.80 35.03
CA GLY A 21 -9.29 23.43 33.72
C GLY A 21 -8.04 22.97 32.95
N LEU A 22 -6.93 22.73 33.65
CA LEU A 22 -5.74 22.11 33.07
C LEU A 22 -6.01 20.68 32.60
N ALA A 23 -6.68 19.87 33.44
CA ALA A 23 -7.03 18.50 33.09
C ALA A 23 -7.96 18.44 31.87
N GLU A 24 -9.00 19.27 31.81
CA GLU A 24 -9.91 19.38 30.67
C GLU A 24 -9.17 19.78 29.38
N THR A 25 -8.22 20.71 29.49
CA THR A 25 -7.37 21.13 28.36
C THR A 25 -6.53 19.97 27.84
N TRP A 26 -5.89 19.22 28.73
CA TRP A 26 -5.09 18.04 28.35
C TRP A 26 -5.95 16.92 27.77
N ILE A 27 -7.13 16.66 28.32
CA ILE A 27 -8.09 15.69 27.77
C ILE A 27 -8.46 16.07 26.34
N LYS A 28 -8.77 17.35 26.09
CA LYS A 28 -9.08 17.84 24.75
C LYS A 28 -7.89 17.65 23.80
N LYS A 29 -6.68 18.06 24.20
CA LYS A 29 -5.46 17.89 23.38
C LYS A 29 -5.19 16.42 23.05
N LEU A 30 -5.25 15.52 24.03
CA LEU A 30 -5.00 14.09 23.84
C LEU A 30 -6.08 13.43 22.97
N SER A 31 -7.34 13.82 23.10
CA SER A 31 -8.42 13.29 22.26
C SER A 31 -8.27 13.69 20.79
N THR A 32 -7.93 14.95 20.52
CA THR A 32 -7.60 15.42 19.16
C THR A 32 -6.38 14.70 18.59
N MET A 33 -5.34 14.53 19.42
CA MET A 33 -4.13 13.80 19.05
C MET A 33 -4.44 12.36 18.62
N ARG A 34 -5.24 11.65 19.42
CA ARG A 34 -5.68 10.28 19.11
C ARG A 34 -6.47 10.23 17.80
N ALA A 35 -7.42 11.14 17.58
CA ALA A 35 -8.21 11.17 16.36
C ALA A 35 -7.34 11.36 15.11
N ASN A 36 -6.37 12.28 15.17
CA ASN A 36 -5.46 12.54 14.06
C ASN A 36 -4.50 11.38 13.80
N LEU A 37 -3.99 10.70 14.84
CA LEU A 37 -3.16 9.49 14.68
C LEU A 37 -3.93 8.36 13.99
N VAL A 38 -5.19 8.14 14.37
CA VAL A 38 -6.05 7.14 13.72
C VAL A 38 -6.26 7.47 12.24
N ARG A 39 -6.51 8.75 11.92
CA ARG A 39 -6.65 9.21 10.52
C ARG A 39 -5.35 9.04 9.74
N PHE A 40 -4.21 9.42 10.31
CA PHE A 40 -2.91 9.28 9.67
C PHE A 40 -2.56 7.82 9.39
N ALA A 41 -2.77 6.92 10.36
CA ALA A 41 -2.54 5.49 10.19
C ALA A 41 -3.42 4.88 9.09
N SER A 42 -4.70 5.28 9.02
CA SER A 42 -5.60 4.88 7.93
C SER A 42 -5.11 5.38 6.57
N CYS A 43 -4.72 6.65 6.49
CA CYS A 43 -4.15 7.26 5.29
C CYS A 43 -2.86 6.57 4.84
N GLN A 44 -1.96 6.29 5.77
CA GLN A 44 -0.71 5.56 5.53
C GLN A 44 -0.98 4.14 5.01
N THR A 45 -1.99 3.45 5.54
CA THR A 45 -2.37 2.12 5.05
C THR A 45 -2.84 2.17 3.59
N GLN A 46 -3.65 3.16 3.23
CA GLN A 46 -4.05 3.38 1.83
C GLN A 46 -2.86 3.73 0.94
N TRP A 47 -1.97 4.60 1.43
CA TRP A 47 -0.76 4.98 0.71
C TRP A 47 0.17 3.79 0.48
N LEU A 48 0.42 2.94 1.48
CA LEU A 48 1.26 1.74 1.32
C LEU A 48 0.71 0.78 0.26
N ARG A 49 -0.61 0.69 0.15
CA ARG A 49 -1.28 -0.11 -0.87
C ARG A 49 -1.16 0.48 -2.28
N LEU A 50 -1.22 1.80 -2.40
CA LEU A 50 -1.33 2.48 -3.69
C LEU A 50 -0.02 3.05 -4.23
N ALA A 51 0.92 3.44 -3.37
CA ALA A 51 2.21 4.01 -3.74
C ALA A 51 3.06 3.09 -4.65
N PRO A 52 3.04 1.75 -4.51
CA PRO A 52 3.72 0.87 -5.46
C PRO A 52 3.25 1.06 -6.91
N LEU A 53 2.00 1.46 -7.14
CA LEU A 53 1.47 1.72 -8.49
C LEU A 53 2.11 2.95 -9.14
N LEU A 54 2.52 3.95 -8.35
CA LEU A 54 3.22 5.16 -8.85
C LEU A 54 4.70 4.92 -9.12
N ARG A 55 5.28 3.92 -8.46
CA ARG A 55 6.71 3.56 -8.57
C ARG A 55 6.95 2.40 -9.54
N GLY A 56 5.90 1.70 -9.92
CA GLY A 56 5.93 0.59 -10.85
C GLY A 56 6.11 1.05 -12.30
N GLY A 57 6.49 0.13 -13.18
CA GLY A 57 6.68 0.42 -14.61
C GLY A 57 5.37 0.63 -15.40
N ALA A 58 4.22 0.25 -14.84
CA ALA A 58 2.91 0.38 -15.49
C ALA A 58 2.00 1.27 -14.64
N LEU A 59 1.88 2.54 -15.01
CA LEU A 59 1.07 3.52 -14.28
C LEU A 59 -0.44 3.34 -14.56
N PRO A 60 -1.30 3.62 -13.57
CA PRO A 60 -2.74 3.84 -13.81
C PRO A 60 -2.97 4.99 -14.80
N THR A 61 -4.18 5.12 -15.34
CA THR A 61 -4.47 6.11 -16.40
C THR A 61 -5.58 7.10 -16.03
N GLY A 62 -5.48 8.32 -16.54
CA GLY A 62 -6.53 9.32 -16.38
C GLY A 62 -6.73 9.76 -14.91
N PRO A 63 -7.98 9.87 -14.41
CA PRO A 63 -8.26 10.39 -13.08
C PRO A 63 -7.65 9.59 -11.93
N SER A 64 -7.43 8.28 -12.10
CA SER A 64 -6.78 7.46 -11.06
C SER A 64 -5.35 7.93 -10.81
N LEU A 65 -4.57 8.15 -11.87
CA LEU A 65 -3.20 8.66 -11.79
C LEU A 65 -3.14 10.06 -11.16
N THR A 66 -3.98 10.98 -11.62
CA THR A 66 -4.00 12.36 -11.12
C THR A 66 -4.29 12.41 -9.62
N ASN A 67 -5.27 11.62 -9.16
CA ASN A 67 -5.62 11.58 -7.74
C ASN A 67 -4.56 10.86 -6.91
N LEU A 68 -3.95 9.79 -7.43
CA LEU A 68 -2.81 9.13 -6.77
C LEU A 68 -1.65 10.09 -6.55
N GLN A 69 -1.25 10.83 -7.59
CA GLN A 69 -0.14 11.79 -7.51
C GLN A 69 -0.42 12.91 -6.51
N LYS A 70 -1.65 13.46 -6.49
CA LYS A 70 -2.04 14.48 -5.50
C LYS A 70 -2.00 13.95 -4.07
N GLY A 71 -2.57 12.78 -3.84
CA GLY A 71 -2.55 12.13 -2.53
C GLY A 71 -1.12 11.83 -2.07
N ASP A 72 -0.29 11.28 -2.96
CA ASP A 72 1.11 10.94 -2.70
C ASP A 72 1.94 12.18 -2.37
N ALA A 73 1.82 13.27 -3.12
CA ALA A 73 2.55 14.51 -2.85
C ALA A 73 2.21 15.09 -1.47
N ILE A 74 0.92 15.14 -1.11
CA ILE A 74 0.48 15.64 0.20
C ILE A 74 1.01 14.73 1.31
N PHE A 75 0.88 13.41 1.15
CA PHE A 75 1.30 12.44 2.15
C PHE A 75 2.82 12.43 2.35
N GLN A 76 3.62 12.48 1.28
CA GLN A 76 5.08 12.55 1.37
C GLN A 76 5.53 13.84 2.05
N THR A 77 4.90 14.97 1.74
CA THR A 77 5.20 16.24 2.41
C THR A 77 4.94 16.14 3.92
N LEU A 78 3.77 15.63 4.30
CA LEU A 78 3.43 15.37 5.71
C LEU A 78 4.42 14.40 6.38
N ALA A 79 4.74 13.28 5.73
CA ALA A 79 5.65 12.27 6.28
C ALA A 79 7.07 12.82 6.48
N ASN A 80 7.57 13.65 5.56
CA ASN A 80 8.88 14.28 5.66
C ASN A 80 8.91 15.34 6.77
N GLU A 81 7.86 16.17 6.89
CA GLU A 81 7.72 17.12 8.00
C GLU A 81 7.69 16.39 9.35
N MET A 82 6.98 15.27 9.44
CA MET A 82 6.96 14.42 10.64
C MET A 82 8.32 13.81 10.95
N ALA A 83 9.04 13.34 9.94
CA ALA A 83 10.36 12.71 10.09
C ALA A 83 11.46 13.72 10.48
N ALA A 84 11.35 14.97 10.02
CA ALA A 84 12.30 16.04 10.32
C ALA A 84 12.14 16.62 11.74
N ALA A 85 11.03 16.34 12.44
CA ALA A 85 10.77 16.85 13.78
C ALA A 85 11.67 16.16 14.83
N PRO A 86 12.59 16.90 15.49
CA PRO A 86 13.70 16.33 16.27
C PRO A 86 13.28 15.70 17.62
N GLN A 87 12.01 15.81 18.03
CA GLN A 87 11.49 15.12 19.20
C GLN A 87 10.11 14.57 18.85
N THR A 88 9.84 13.30 19.17
CA THR A 88 8.50 12.69 19.01
C THR A 88 7.43 13.55 19.69
N ARG A 89 7.80 14.30 20.74
CA ARG A 89 6.93 15.23 21.48
C ARG A 89 6.56 16.49 20.68
N THR A 90 7.51 17.20 20.07
CA THR A 90 7.21 18.34 19.17
C THR A 90 6.55 17.89 17.88
N CYS A 91 6.90 16.72 17.36
CA CYS A 91 6.20 16.12 16.22
C CYS A 91 4.72 15.88 16.54
N LEU A 92 4.40 15.28 17.70
CA LEU A 92 3.01 15.09 18.13
C LEU A 92 2.29 16.42 18.46
N GLU A 93 3.00 17.41 19.00
CA GLU A 93 2.45 18.74 19.32
C GLU A 93 2.19 19.63 18.08
N ASP A 94 3.06 19.57 17.06
CA ASP A 94 2.96 20.33 15.80
C ASP A 94 2.13 19.60 14.73
N VAL A 95 2.16 18.27 14.69
CA VAL A 95 1.41 17.49 13.68
C VAL A 95 -0.05 17.29 14.11
N LEU A 96 -0.36 17.36 15.41
CA LEU A 96 -1.65 16.90 15.93
C LEU A 96 -2.45 17.93 16.76
N GLY A 97 -2.02 19.20 16.80
CA GLY A 97 -2.91 20.34 17.09
C GLY A 97 -2.65 21.14 18.37
N SER A 98 -1.40 21.45 18.74
CA SER A 98 -1.14 22.36 19.86
C SER A 98 -0.95 23.83 19.46
N CYS A 99 -0.52 24.13 18.24
CA CYS A 99 -0.32 25.48 17.72
C CYS A 99 -1.40 25.85 16.68
N GLY A 100 -2.65 26.09 17.10
CA GLY A 100 -3.66 26.84 16.33
C GLY A 100 -4.12 26.32 14.95
N ASP A 101 -3.39 25.41 14.32
CA ASP A 101 -3.55 25.04 12.93
C ASP A 101 -4.21 23.68 12.82
N ALA A 102 -5.51 23.71 12.52
CA ALA A 102 -6.27 22.57 11.98
C ALA A 102 -5.74 22.05 10.63
N SER A 103 -4.61 22.58 10.15
CA SER A 103 -4.01 22.38 8.84
C SER A 103 -3.59 20.93 8.60
N ASN A 104 -2.91 20.28 9.54
CA ASN A 104 -2.40 18.92 9.33
C ASN A 104 -3.51 17.87 9.33
N GLY A 105 -4.51 17.99 10.22
CA GLY A 105 -5.71 17.16 10.18
C GLY A 105 -6.44 17.28 8.83
N HIS A 106 -6.57 18.50 8.31
CA HIS A 106 -7.17 18.75 7.00
C HIS A 106 -6.34 18.15 5.85
N ARG A 107 -5.01 18.28 5.88
CA ARG A 107 -4.12 17.69 4.87
C ARG A 107 -4.20 16.16 4.86
N ILE A 108 -4.29 15.52 6.03
CA ILE A 108 -4.49 14.06 6.15
C ILE A 108 -5.82 13.64 5.54
N GLU A 109 -6.90 14.38 5.85
CA GLU A 109 -8.23 14.13 5.27
C GLU A 109 -8.22 14.32 3.75
N GLN A 110 -7.54 15.36 3.27
CA GLN A 110 -7.42 15.65 1.85
C GLN A 110 -6.65 14.54 1.11
N ALA A 111 -5.52 14.09 1.65
CA ALA A 111 -4.78 12.97 1.09
C ALA A 111 -5.64 11.69 1.06
N SER A 112 -6.34 11.39 2.16
CA SER A 112 -7.24 10.24 2.25
C SER A 112 -8.39 10.30 1.23
N LYS A 113 -8.93 11.49 1.00
CA LYS A 113 -9.95 11.72 -0.03
C LYS A 113 -9.41 11.41 -1.42
N TYR A 114 -8.21 11.90 -1.75
CA TYR A 114 -7.59 11.61 -3.04
C TYR A 114 -7.28 10.13 -3.24
N PHE A 115 -6.80 9.42 -2.21
CA PHE A 115 -6.60 7.97 -2.29
C PHE A 115 -7.92 7.20 -2.46
N SER A 116 -8.98 7.61 -1.78
CA SER A 116 -10.30 7.00 -1.92
C SER A 116 -10.88 7.22 -3.32
N GLU A 117 -10.75 8.44 -3.86
CA GLU A 117 -11.16 8.73 -5.24
C GLU A 117 -10.31 7.97 -6.26
N ALA A 118 -9.00 7.89 -6.06
CA ALA A 118 -8.12 7.08 -6.88
C ALA A 118 -8.57 5.62 -6.92
N LEU A 119 -8.82 5.00 -5.76
CA LEU A 119 -9.26 3.61 -5.67
C LEU A 119 -10.57 3.36 -6.44
N ARG A 120 -11.51 4.32 -6.38
CA ARG A 120 -12.76 4.25 -7.15
C ARG A 120 -12.53 4.19 -8.66
N PHE A 121 -11.58 4.96 -9.17
CA PHE A 121 -11.23 4.95 -10.60
C PHE A 121 -10.36 3.76 -10.98
N ILE A 122 -9.45 3.34 -10.09
CA ILE A 122 -8.60 2.16 -10.30
C ILE A 122 -9.44 0.92 -10.53
N LYS A 123 -10.64 0.80 -9.92
CA LYS A 123 -11.54 -0.31 -10.20
C LYS A 123 -11.85 -0.46 -11.70
N ALA A 124 -12.03 0.65 -12.42
CA ALA A 124 -12.21 0.61 -13.87
C ALA A 124 -10.92 0.18 -14.59
N ASP A 125 -9.75 0.67 -14.15
CA ASP A 125 -8.45 0.24 -14.70
C ASP A 125 -8.24 -1.28 -14.52
N LEU A 126 -8.64 -1.84 -13.37
CA LEU A 126 -8.57 -3.29 -13.08
C LEU A 126 -9.49 -4.11 -14.00
N GLU A 127 -10.71 -3.64 -14.26
CA GLU A 127 -11.61 -4.27 -15.21
C GLU A 127 -11.04 -4.26 -16.64
N ASP A 128 -10.41 -3.16 -17.04
CA ASP A 128 -9.74 -3.08 -18.33
C ASP A 128 -8.49 -3.97 -18.42
N LEU A 129 -7.79 -4.21 -17.30
CA LEU A 129 -6.74 -5.23 -17.24
C LEU A 129 -7.32 -6.65 -17.40
N ARG A 130 -8.44 -6.95 -16.73
CA ARG A 130 -9.14 -8.25 -16.84
C ARG A 130 -9.64 -8.52 -18.26
N ARG A 131 -10.16 -7.50 -18.95
CA ARG A 131 -10.56 -7.61 -20.36
C ARG A 131 -9.39 -7.94 -21.27
N ARG A 132 -8.21 -7.37 -21.01
CA ARG A 132 -6.98 -7.63 -21.76
C ARG A 132 -6.36 -8.99 -21.45
N CYS A 133 -6.52 -9.49 -20.22
CA CYS A 133 -6.04 -10.80 -19.80
C CYS A 133 -7.09 -11.51 -18.94
N VAL A 134 -7.91 -12.34 -19.58
CA VAL A 134 -9.06 -13.04 -18.97
C VAL A 134 -8.68 -13.87 -17.74
N ARG A 135 -7.45 -14.40 -17.66
CA ARG A 135 -6.98 -15.15 -16.48
C ARG A 135 -6.96 -14.32 -15.20
N LEU A 136 -6.85 -12.99 -15.30
CA LEU A 136 -6.88 -12.09 -14.14
C LEU A 136 -8.27 -12.03 -13.46
N LEU A 137 -9.33 -12.57 -14.09
CA LEU A 137 -10.63 -12.77 -13.44
C LEU A 137 -10.56 -13.75 -12.26
N LEU A 138 -9.50 -14.58 -12.19
CA LEU A 138 -9.29 -15.53 -11.09
C LEU A 138 -8.72 -14.87 -9.83
N LEU A 139 -8.38 -13.58 -9.88
CA LEU A 139 -7.83 -12.81 -8.77
C LEU A 139 -8.80 -11.72 -8.31
N GLU A 140 -8.86 -11.53 -6.99
CA GLU A 140 -9.60 -10.42 -6.39
C GLU A 140 -8.91 -9.07 -6.66
N ASP A 141 -9.65 -7.97 -6.51
CA ASP A 141 -9.13 -6.61 -6.74
C ASP A 141 -7.86 -6.34 -5.90
N GLU A 142 -7.85 -6.79 -4.63
CA GLU A 142 -6.70 -6.66 -3.73
C GLU A 142 -5.45 -7.37 -4.25
N GLU A 143 -5.61 -8.63 -4.68
CA GLU A 143 -4.52 -9.44 -5.22
C GLU A 143 -4.00 -8.85 -6.52
N LEU A 144 -4.90 -8.36 -7.37
CA LEU A 144 -4.55 -7.75 -8.64
C LEU A 144 -3.79 -6.43 -8.45
N LEU A 145 -4.16 -5.63 -7.45
CA LEU A 145 -3.43 -4.42 -7.07
C LEU A 145 -2.03 -4.72 -6.56
N LEU A 146 -1.89 -5.73 -5.69
CA LEU A 146 -0.57 -6.18 -5.21
C LEU A 146 0.30 -6.66 -6.37
N LEU A 147 -0.25 -7.45 -7.28
CA LEU A 147 0.47 -7.95 -8.45
C LEU A 147 0.88 -6.81 -9.39
N TRP A 148 -0.01 -5.83 -9.60
CA TRP A 148 0.26 -4.66 -10.44
C TRP A 148 1.35 -3.76 -9.83
N GLY A 149 1.30 -3.53 -8.52
CA GLY A 149 2.31 -2.75 -7.79
C GLY A 149 3.62 -3.48 -7.53
N SER A 150 3.64 -4.81 -7.68
CA SER A 150 4.80 -5.65 -7.32
C SER A 150 6.13 -5.23 -7.95
N PRO A 151 6.22 -4.72 -9.20
CA PRO A 151 7.51 -4.35 -9.78
C PRO A 151 8.26 -3.25 -9.02
N ALA A 152 7.57 -2.47 -8.17
CA ALA A 152 8.17 -1.44 -7.33
C ALA A 152 8.70 -1.96 -5.98
N LEU A 153 8.43 -3.22 -5.64
CA LEU A 153 8.77 -3.84 -4.35
C LEU A 153 10.11 -4.57 -4.42
N SER A 154 10.62 -5.03 -3.26
CA SER A 154 11.85 -5.84 -3.23
C SER A 154 11.65 -7.19 -3.95
N VAL A 155 12.75 -7.85 -4.36
CA VAL A 155 12.67 -9.15 -5.07
C VAL A 155 12.00 -10.20 -4.20
N GLU A 156 12.24 -10.18 -2.89
CA GLU A 156 11.63 -11.10 -1.92
C GLU A 156 10.12 -10.87 -1.83
N GLN A 157 9.68 -9.61 -1.80
CA GLN A 157 8.26 -9.27 -1.76
C GLN A 157 7.55 -9.63 -3.07
N GLN A 158 8.20 -9.38 -4.21
CA GLN A 158 7.72 -9.81 -5.53
C GLN A 158 7.56 -11.33 -5.58
N GLU A 159 8.56 -12.07 -5.08
CA GLU A 159 8.54 -13.52 -5.05
C GLU A 159 7.35 -14.03 -4.24
N VAL A 160 7.07 -13.48 -3.06
CA VAL A 160 5.90 -13.86 -2.25
C VAL A 160 4.59 -13.58 -2.97
N ILE A 161 4.41 -12.38 -3.53
CA ILE A 161 3.17 -11.99 -4.22
C ILE A 161 2.91 -12.90 -5.42
N VAL A 162 3.92 -13.04 -6.28
CA VAL A 162 3.83 -13.87 -7.50
C VAL A 162 3.64 -15.34 -7.14
N SER A 163 4.26 -15.82 -6.06
CA SER A 163 4.11 -17.20 -5.60
C SER A 163 2.70 -17.55 -5.15
N ASN A 164 2.00 -16.58 -4.56
CA ASN A 164 0.61 -16.76 -4.14
C ASN A 164 -0.36 -16.65 -5.32
N SER A 165 -0.08 -15.80 -6.31
CA SER A 165 -0.98 -15.56 -7.44
C SER A 165 -0.80 -16.54 -8.62
N LEU A 166 0.42 -16.98 -8.91
CA LEU A 166 0.73 -17.79 -10.11
C LEU A 166 0.00 -19.14 -10.16
N PRO A 167 -0.07 -19.95 -9.08
CA PRO A 167 -0.75 -21.25 -9.14
C PRO A 167 -2.23 -21.13 -9.48
N ARG A 168 -2.88 -20.04 -9.04
CA ARG A 168 -4.28 -19.73 -9.37
C ARG A 168 -4.43 -19.30 -10.83
N LEU A 169 -3.54 -18.44 -11.31
CA LEU A 169 -3.54 -17.98 -12.70
C LEU A 169 -3.17 -19.10 -13.70
N PHE A 170 -2.30 -20.03 -13.30
CA PHE A 170 -1.76 -21.11 -14.13
C PHE A 170 -1.71 -22.43 -13.35
N PRO A 171 -2.83 -23.17 -13.28
CA PRO A 171 -2.85 -24.50 -12.68
C PRO A 171 -1.85 -25.40 -13.42
N GLY A 172 -0.79 -25.82 -12.75
CA GLY A 172 0.31 -26.61 -13.32
C GLY A 172 1.67 -25.90 -13.33
N CYS A 173 1.71 -24.59 -13.15
CA CYS A 173 2.96 -23.88 -12.84
C CYS A 173 3.21 -23.95 -11.33
N THR A 174 3.97 -24.96 -10.89
CA THR A 174 4.37 -25.14 -9.47
C THR A 174 5.81 -24.72 -9.19
N LYS A 175 6.57 -24.41 -10.24
CA LYS A 175 7.97 -23.97 -10.16
C LYS A 175 8.18 -22.74 -11.02
N TRP A 176 8.65 -21.67 -10.41
CA TRP A 176 9.20 -20.48 -11.08
C TRP A 176 10.46 -20.07 -10.32
N SER A 177 11.43 -19.53 -11.05
CA SER A 177 12.66 -19.01 -10.48
C SER A 177 12.75 -17.52 -10.81
N PHE A 178 12.86 -16.68 -9.80
CA PHE A 178 13.29 -15.31 -10.03
C PHE A 178 14.77 -15.33 -10.38
N ALA A 179 15.10 -14.85 -11.59
CA ALA A 179 16.50 -14.66 -11.96
C ALA A 179 17.08 -13.53 -11.11
N ARG A 180 17.65 -13.87 -9.95
CA ARG A 180 18.41 -12.91 -9.14
C ARG A 180 19.56 -12.43 -10.02
N ARG A 181 19.64 -11.13 -10.30
CA ARG A 181 20.80 -10.53 -10.98
C ARG A 181 22.04 -10.90 -10.17
N GLY A 182 22.85 -11.82 -10.71
CA GLY A 182 24.04 -12.39 -10.05
C GLY A 182 23.99 -13.91 -9.81
N SER A 183 22.87 -14.60 -10.05
CA SER A 183 22.84 -16.07 -10.00
C SER A 183 23.43 -16.64 -11.30
N ALA A 184 24.68 -17.09 -11.24
CA ALA A 184 25.29 -17.89 -12.29
C ALA A 184 24.54 -19.23 -12.41
N GLY A 185 23.54 -19.28 -13.30
CA GLY A 185 22.75 -20.49 -13.49
C GLY A 185 21.62 -20.26 -14.48
N GLY A 186 21.94 -20.23 -15.77
CA GLY A 186 20.93 -20.19 -16.83
C GLY A 186 20.08 -21.45 -16.80
N GLU A 187 18.88 -21.37 -16.23
CA GLU A 187 17.88 -22.41 -16.42
C GLU A 187 17.11 -22.10 -17.72
N LYS A 188 17.61 -22.70 -18.82
CA LYS A 188 16.90 -22.77 -20.10
C LYS A 188 15.49 -23.29 -19.83
N VAL A 189 14.49 -22.48 -20.14
CA VAL A 189 13.11 -22.93 -20.33
C VAL A 189 13.13 -24.08 -21.35
N ARG A 190 13.14 -25.33 -20.86
CA ARG A 190 12.97 -26.51 -21.70
C ARG A 190 11.53 -26.49 -22.16
N ARG A 191 11.33 -26.00 -23.38
CA ARG A 191 10.13 -26.21 -24.19
C ARG A 191 9.85 -27.73 -24.15
N LEU A 192 8.87 -28.16 -23.36
CA LEU A 192 8.30 -29.49 -23.48
C LEU A 192 7.74 -29.57 -24.89
N LYS A 193 8.49 -30.24 -25.78
CA LYS A 193 7.96 -30.63 -27.08
C LYS A 193 6.80 -31.58 -26.80
N SER A 194 5.64 -31.19 -27.29
CA SER A 194 4.47 -32.04 -27.48
C SER A 194 4.89 -33.37 -28.11
N SER A 195 4.76 -34.46 -27.37
CA SER A 195 4.79 -35.79 -27.96
C SER A 195 3.42 -36.06 -28.58
N ASN A 196 3.31 -35.93 -29.91
CA ASN A 196 2.41 -36.75 -30.71
C ASN A 196 2.82 -36.73 -32.18
N SER A 197 2.66 -37.90 -32.81
CA SER A 197 3.01 -38.33 -34.18
C SER A 197 4.50 -38.25 -34.51
N GLU A 198 5.18 -39.31 -34.95
CA GLU A 198 4.91 -39.98 -36.23
C GLU A 198 5.23 -41.49 -36.18
N LEU A 199 4.18 -42.30 -36.34
CA LEU A 199 4.28 -43.60 -36.99
C LEU A 199 4.17 -43.33 -38.49
N SER A 200 5.28 -43.37 -39.22
CA SER A 200 5.28 -43.53 -40.68
C SER A 200 6.62 -44.02 -41.22
N ARG A 201 6.62 -45.29 -41.61
CA ARG A 201 7.24 -45.89 -42.81
C ARG A 201 8.68 -45.47 -43.15
N GLY A 202 9.61 -46.35 -42.77
CA GLY A 202 10.90 -46.47 -43.45
C GLY A 202 10.72 -47.00 -44.89
N GLY A 203 11.22 -46.23 -45.84
CA GLY A 203 11.45 -46.63 -47.22
C GLY A 203 12.80 -46.09 -47.66
N THR A 204 13.86 -46.87 -47.45
CA THR A 204 15.21 -46.57 -47.91
C THR A 204 15.31 -46.82 -49.42
N GLY A 205 15.33 -45.72 -50.20
CA GLY A 205 15.71 -45.74 -51.60
C GLY A 205 17.23 -45.74 -51.74
N GLU A 206 17.76 -46.83 -52.26
CA GLU A 206 19.18 -47.03 -52.54
C GLU A 206 19.60 -46.36 -53.86
N ARG A 207 20.83 -45.85 -53.88
CA ARG A 207 21.40 -44.98 -54.90
C ARG A 207 21.73 -45.70 -56.21
N ARG A 208 21.40 -45.01 -57.32
CA ARG A 208 21.99 -45.09 -58.66
C ARG A 208 23.50 -45.42 -58.66
N THR A 209 23.89 -46.39 -59.48
CA THR A 209 25.15 -46.40 -60.24
C THR A 209 24.86 -46.11 -61.71
N VAL A 210 25.71 -45.27 -62.31
CA VAL A 210 25.71 -44.89 -63.72
C VAL A 210 26.90 -45.59 -64.37
N ARG A 211 26.62 -46.27 -65.48
CA ARG A 211 27.48 -46.77 -66.57
C ARG A 211 28.84 -47.37 -66.24
#